data_AF-A0AAW1M7N8-F1
#
_entry.id   AF-A0AAW1M7N8-F1
#
_cell.length_a   1.000
_cell.length_b   1.000
_cell.length_c   1.000
_cell.angle_alpha   90.00
_cell.angle_beta   90.00
_cell.angle_gamma   90.00
#
_symmetry.space_group_name_H-M   'P 1'
#
loop_
_entity.id
_entity.type
_entity.pdbx_description
1 polymer ?
#
loop_
_entity_poly.entity_id
_entity_poly.type
_entity_poly.pdbx_seq_one_letter_code
_entity_poly.pdbx_strand_id
1 'polypeptide(L)'
;MSSAFRVKVPANSASVEEARKRVFQFFKEACRSLPSVMEIYNLYDIATISQLRSNIAAQIRKNAHVKDPKVIDMLVFKGTEELGNVVEQAKQRHHIIGQYVVGRQDLFKDSSVKDPNLSPFLKNFYTSNYF
;
A
#
# COMPACT_ATOMS: atom_id res chain seq x y z
N MET A 1 19.32 18.22 -0.15
CA MET A 1 18.74 18.88 1.04
C MET A 1 17.36 18.30 1.25
N SER A 2 17.17 17.63 2.39
CA SER A 2 15.93 16.94 2.76
C SER A 2 14.77 17.94 2.90
N SER A 3 13.81 17.88 1.98
CA SER A 3 12.48 18.45 2.23
C SER A 3 11.78 17.47 3.15
N ALA A 4 11.79 17.74 4.46
CA ALA A 4 10.98 16.99 5.42
C ALA A 4 9.54 16.93 4.91
N PHE A 5 8.98 15.72 4.79
CA PHE A 5 7.55 15.52 4.55
C PHE A 5 6.83 15.96 5.83
N ARG A 6 6.76 17.27 6.07
CA ARG A 6 6.03 17.82 7.20
C ARG A 6 4.56 17.55 6.91
N VAL A 7 4.02 16.50 7.54
CA VAL A 7 2.62 16.13 7.47
C VAL A 7 1.81 17.26 8.12
N LYS A 8 1.47 18.28 7.33
CA LYS A 8 0.51 19.30 7.73
C LYS A 8 -0.85 18.65 7.64
N VAL A 9 -1.62 18.66 8.73
CA VAL A 9 -3.04 18.28 8.69
C VAL A 9 -3.74 19.29 7.77
N PRO A 10 -4.14 18.92 6.55
CA PRO A 10 -4.86 19.84 5.68
C PRO A 10 -6.26 20.05 6.25
N ALA A 11 -6.88 21.21 5.95
CA ALA A 11 -8.28 21.40 6.25
C ALA A 11 -9.11 20.29 5.56
N ASN A 12 -10.11 19.74 6.23
CA ASN A 12 -10.98 18.72 5.64
C ASN A 12 -11.57 19.22 4.31
N SER A 13 -11.57 18.36 3.30
CA SER A 13 -12.14 18.62 1.98
C SER A 13 -13.61 18.97 2.12
N ALA A 14 -14.04 20.05 1.48
CA ALA A 14 -15.43 20.45 1.49
C ALA A 14 -16.29 19.58 0.56
N SER A 15 -15.68 18.95 -0.45
CA SER A 15 -16.37 18.12 -1.43
C SER A 15 -15.55 16.87 -1.84
N VAL A 16 -16.20 15.92 -2.50
CA VAL A 16 -15.57 14.69 -3.00
C VAL A 16 -14.55 15.00 -4.11
N GLU A 17 -14.80 16.03 -4.91
CA GLU A 17 -13.92 16.49 -5.98
C GLU A 17 -12.60 17.02 -5.43
N GLU A 18 -12.65 17.76 -4.32
CA GLU A 18 -11.44 18.25 -3.64
C GLU A 18 -10.64 17.08 -3.06
N ALA A 19 -11.30 16.15 -2.36
CA ALA A 19 -10.67 14.96 -1.83
C ALA A 19 -10.03 14.12 -2.94
N ARG A 20 -10.71 13.97 -4.10
CA ARG A 20 -10.17 13.29 -5.27
C ARG A 20 -8.91 13.97 -5.82
N LYS A 21 -8.86 15.30 -5.88
CA LYS A 21 -7.65 16.04 -6.28
C LYS A 21 -6.48 15.72 -5.35
N ARG A 22 -6.72 15.67 -4.04
CA ARG A 22 -5.70 15.32 -3.03
C ARG A 22 -5.20 13.89 -3.18
N VAL A 23 -6.09 12.93 -3.46
CA VAL A 23 -5.70 11.54 -3.78
C VAL A 23 -4.75 11.49 -4.98
N PHE A 24 -5.04 12.23 -6.05
CA PHE A 24 -4.15 12.28 -7.21
C PHE A 24 -2.81 12.96 -6.93
N GLN A 25 -2.81 14.01 -6.09
CA GLN A 25 -1.59 14.67 -5.66
C GLN A 25 -0.70 13.71 -4.87
N PHE A 26 -1.28 13.03 -3.87
CA PHE A 26 -0.60 11.97 -3.12
C PHE A 26 -0.05 10.87 -4.03
N PHE A 27 -0.84 10.37 -4.98
CA PHE A 27 -0.39 9.34 -5.92
C PHE A 27 0.84 9.79 -6.73
N LYS A 28 0.85 11.03 -7.21
CA LYS A 28 1.99 11.60 -7.94
C LYS A 28 3.22 11.73 -7.05
N GLU A 29 3.05 12.21 -5.82
CA GLU A 29 4.13 12.33 -4.84
C GLU A 29 4.75 10.97 -4.51
N ALA A 30 3.92 9.98 -4.19
CA ALA A 30 4.36 8.61 -3.95
C ALA A 30 5.10 8.01 -5.17
N CYS A 31 4.60 8.23 -6.38
CA CYS A 31 5.26 7.75 -7.59
C CYS A 31 6.62 8.41 -7.87
N ARG A 32 6.81 9.66 -7.42
CA ARG A 32 8.07 10.42 -7.56
C ARG A 32 9.11 10.01 -6.53
N SER A 33 8.69 9.56 -5.34
CA SER A 33 9.61 9.08 -4.31
C SER A 33 10.07 7.64 -4.53
N LEU A 34 9.34 6.85 -5.33
CA LEU A 34 9.67 5.43 -5.58
C LEU A 34 11.12 5.16 -6.04
N PRO A 35 11.73 5.93 -6.96
CA PRO A 35 13.13 5.71 -7.34
C PRO A 35 14.07 5.78 -6.14
N SER A 36 13.95 6.82 -5.29
CA SER A 36 14.75 6.94 -4.07
C SER A 36 14.48 5.82 -3.07
N VAL A 37 13.22 5.37 -2.94
CA VAL A 37 12.87 4.23 -2.09
C VAL A 37 13.54 2.94 -2.60
N MET A 38 13.60 2.73 -3.92
CA MET A 38 14.27 1.55 -4.48
C MET A 38 15.77 1.54 -4.22
N GLU A 39 16.42 2.70 -4.28
CA GLU A 39 17.84 2.86 -3.94
C GLU A 39 18.08 2.65 -2.44
N ILE A 40 17.35 3.35 -1.58
CA ILE A 40 17.49 3.29 -0.11
C ILE A 40 17.35 1.87 0.40
N TYR A 41 16.37 1.13 -0.12
CA TYR A 41 16.08 -0.22 0.35
C TYR A 41 16.66 -1.30 -0.54
N ASN A 42 17.42 -0.99 -1.61
CA ASN A 42 17.98 -1.94 -2.59
C ASN A 42 16.96 -2.87 -3.28
N LEU A 43 15.77 -2.40 -3.66
CA LEU A 43 14.65 -3.25 -4.12
C LEU A 43 14.74 -3.75 -5.57
N TYR A 44 15.77 -3.37 -6.32
CA TYR A 44 15.89 -3.67 -7.76
C TYR A 44 15.97 -5.16 -8.11
N ASP A 45 16.37 -6.00 -7.15
CA ASP A 45 16.49 -7.44 -7.30
C ASP A 45 15.14 -8.19 -7.21
N ILE A 46 14.12 -7.56 -6.63
CA ILE A 46 12.85 -8.20 -6.27
C ILE A 46 11.61 -7.47 -6.77
N ALA A 47 11.73 -6.21 -7.18
CA ALA A 47 10.61 -5.40 -7.63
C ALA A 47 11.03 -4.42 -8.72
N THR A 48 10.06 -4.06 -9.57
CA THR A 48 10.21 -2.98 -10.54
C THR A 48 9.45 -1.74 -10.11
N ILE A 49 9.89 -0.56 -10.55
CA ILE A 49 9.16 0.70 -10.32
C ILE A 49 7.70 0.59 -10.81
N SER A 50 7.49 -0.07 -11.95
CA SER A 50 6.15 -0.24 -12.53
C SER A 50 5.22 -1.06 -11.64
N GLN A 51 5.73 -2.16 -11.06
CA GLN A 51 5.00 -2.96 -10.08
C GLN A 51 4.65 -2.14 -8.83
N LEU A 52 5.61 -1.40 -8.27
CA LEU A 52 5.36 -0.57 -7.08
C LEU A 52 4.31 0.53 -7.35
N ARG A 53 4.35 1.18 -8.51
CA ARG A 53 3.31 2.14 -8.93
C ARG A 53 1.93 1.47 -9.04
N SER A 54 1.89 0.26 -9.61
CA SER A 54 0.66 -0.52 -9.74
C SER A 54 0.10 -0.92 -8.37
N ASN A 55 0.96 -1.30 -7.42
CA ASN A 55 0.59 -1.64 -6.05
C ASN A 55 -0.02 -0.44 -5.32
N ILE A 56 0.59 0.75 -5.41
CA ILE A 56 0.02 1.98 -4.84
C ILE A 56 -1.35 2.25 -5.46
N ALA A 57 -1.47 2.16 -6.78
CA ALA A 57 -2.74 2.39 -7.46
C ALA A 57 -3.81 1.36 -7.07
N ALA A 58 -3.44 0.09 -6.85
CA ALA A 58 -4.33 -0.94 -6.35
C ALA A 58 -4.84 -0.65 -4.94
N GLN A 59 -3.96 -0.17 -4.04
CA GLN A 59 -4.38 0.24 -2.69
C GLN A 59 -5.35 1.42 -2.69
N ILE A 60 -5.13 2.41 -3.56
CA ILE A 60 -6.08 3.53 -3.74
C ILE A 60 -7.43 2.99 -4.26
N ARG A 61 -7.41 2.13 -5.28
CA ARG A 61 -8.64 1.56 -5.87
C ARG A 61 -9.40 0.65 -4.90
N LYS A 62 -8.72 -0.05 -3.98
CA LYS A 62 -9.35 -0.86 -2.92
C LYS A 62 -10.35 -0.03 -2.08
N ASN A 63 -10.08 1.26 -1.91
CA ASN A 63 -10.91 2.18 -1.15
C ASN A 63 -11.83 3.05 -2.03
N ALA A 64 -11.96 2.76 -3.34
CA ALA A 64 -12.74 3.58 -4.27
C ALA A 64 -14.25 3.61 -3.97
N HIS A 65 -14.75 2.68 -3.14
CA HIS A 65 -16.13 2.63 -2.68
C HIS A 65 -16.47 3.71 -1.64
N VAL A 66 -15.46 4.33 -1.02
CA VAL A 66 -15.65 5.37 0.00
C VAL A 66 -16.12 6.66 -0.66
N LYS A 67 -17.26 7.18 -0.21
CA LYS A 67 -17.88 8.41 -0.73
C LYS A 67 -17.75 9.62 0.20
N ASP A 68 -17.46 9.40 1.49
CA ASP A 68 -17.30 10.49 2.46
C ASP A 68 -15.96 11.20 2.26
N PRO A 69 -15.94 12.50 1.91
CA PRO A 69 -14.71 13.29 1.73
C PRO A 69 -13.77 13.23 2.95
N LYS A 70 -14.31 13.23 4.16
CA LYS A 70 -13.51 13.23 5.40
C LYS A 70 -12.77 11.91 5.59
N VAL A 71 -13.43 10.80 5.23
CA VAL A 71 -12.81 9.47 5.27
C VAL A 71 -11.73 9.37 4.20
N ILE A 72 -11.97 9.91 2.99
CA ILE A 72 -10.97 9.96 1.93
C ILE A 72 -9.73 10.76 2.39
N ASP A 73 -9.92 11.93 3.00
CA ASP A 73 -8.81 12.73 3.54
C ASP A 73 -8.04 11.97 4.61
N MET A 74 -8.71 11.27 5.51
CA MET A 74 -8.05 10.45 6.52
C MET A 74 -7.24 9.31 5.89
N LEU A 75 -7.75 8.68 4.82
CA LEU A 75 -7.00 7.65 4.09
C LEU A 75 -5.77 8.22 3.38
N VAL A 76 -5.89 9.41 2.78
CA VAL A 76 -4.76 10.13 2.18
C VAL A 76 -3.74 10.49 3.26
N PHE A 77 -4.18 11.00 4.41
CA PHE A 77 -3.30 11.30 5.55
C PHE A 77 -2.50 10.08 6.00
N LYS A 78 -3.18 8.94 6.22
CA LYS A 78 -2.51 7.67 6.56
C LYS A 78 -1.52 7.23 5.49
N GLY A 79 -1.86 7.41 4.21
CA GLY A 79 -0.97 7.13 3.09
C GLY A 79 0.28 8.03 3.09
N THR A 80 0.11 9.33 3.34
CA THR A 80 1.20 10.30 3.41
C THR A 80 2.11 10.04 4.59
N GLU A 81 1.56 9.73 5.77
CA GLU A 81 2.33 9.35 6.96
C GLU A 81 3.15 8.07 6.71
N GLU A 82 2.51 7.05 6.13
CA GLU A 82 3.18 5.80 5.77
C GLU A 82 4.30 6.04 4.75
N LEU A 83 4.06 6.87 3.73
CA LEU A 83 5.08 7.25 2.77
C LEU A 83 6.25 7.99 3.44
N GLY A 84 5.96 8.90 4.37
CA GLY A 84 6.95 9.59 5.19
C GLY A 84 7.84 8.60 5.94
N ASN A 85 7.24 7.62 6.63
CA ASN A 85 7.97 6.58 7.35
C ASN A 85 8.90 5.76 6.44
N VAL A 86 8.50 5.50 5.20
CA VAL A 86 9.33 4.80 4.22
C VAL A 86 10.49 5.69 3.74
N VAL A 87 10.20 6.94 3.36
CA VAL A 87 11.19 7.87 2.80
C VAL A 87 12.21 8.31 3.86
N GLU A 88 11.78 8.53 5.09
CA GLU A 88 12.62 8.91 6.23
C GLU A 88 13.37 7.73 6.87
N GLN A 89 13.27 6.53 6.28
CA GLN A 89 13.94 5.33 6.77
C GLN A 89 13.54 4.93 8.20
N ALA A 90 12.32 5.29 8.63
CA ALA A 90 11.73 4.82 9.88
C ALA A 90 11.32 3.33 9.83
N LYS A 91 11.34 2.72 8.63
CA LYS A 91 11.13 1.28 8.41
C LYS A 91 12.40 0.61 7.88
N GLN A 92 12.50 -0.71 8.06
CA GLN A 92 13.61 -1.51 7.52
C GLN A 92 13.21 -2.25 6.23
N ARG A 93 14.19 -2.65 5.41
CA ARG A 93 14.00 -3.35 4.11
C ARG A 93 12.99 -4.49 4.20
N HIS A 94 13.09 -5.37 5.20
CA HIS A 94 12.19 -6.52 5.30
C HIS A 94 10.71 -6.13 5.51
N HIS A 95 10.43 -5.00 6.16
CA HIS A 95 9.07 -4.47 6.27
C HIS A 95 8.53 -4.06 4.90
N ILE A 96 9.37 -3.39 4.10
CA ILE A 96 9.01 -2.93 2.75
C ILE A 96 8.73 -4.12 1.84
N ILE A 97 9.60 -5.14 1.89
CA ILE A 97 9.46 -6.35 1.10
C ILE A 97 8.17 -7.08 1.46
N GLY A 98 7.97 -7.37 2.75
CA GLY A 98 6.83 -8.16 3.18
C GLY A 98 5.49 -7.45 2.96
N GLN A 99 5.46 -6.13 3.11
CA GLN A 99 4.22 -5.37 3.01
C GLN A 99 3.88 -4.92 1.58
N TYR A 100 4.88 -4.51 0.79
CA TYR A 100 4.66 -3.80 -0.48
C TYR A 100 5.16 -4.53 -1.73
N VAL A 101 6.04 -5.53 -1.59
CA VAL A 101 6.59 -6.29 -2.73
C VAL A 101 5.90 -7.65 -2.86
N VAL A 102 6.00 -8.49 -1.82
CA VAL A 102 5.41 -9.85 -1.83
C VAL A 102 3.92 -9.78 -1.55
N GLY A 103 3.50 -8.83 -0.70
CA GLY A 103 2.12 -8.74 -0.23
C GLY A 103 1.83 -9.80 0.85
N ARG A 104 1.03 -9.41 1.85
CA ARG A 104 0.69 -10.30 2.99
C ARG A 104 0.10 -11.64 2.55
N GLN A 105 -0.59 -11.71 1.43
CA GLN A 105 -1.25 -12.94 0.97
C GLN A 105 -0.29 -13.96 0.35
N ASP A 106 0.77 -13.53 -0.34
CA ASP A 106 1.73 -14.48 -0.94
C ASP A 106 2.78 -14.95 0.07
N LEU A 107 2.97 -14.23 1.19
CA LEU A 107 3.80 -14.70 2.32
C LEU A 107 3.19 -15.88 3.08
N PHE A 108 1.85 -15.97 3.15
CA PHE A 108 1.12 -17.04 3.87
C PHE A 108 0.53 -18.08 2.92
N LYS A 109 1.00 -18.19 1.68
CA LYS A 109 0.77 -19.38 0.85
C LYS A 109 1.62 -20.54 1.35
N ASP A 110 1.49 -20.85 2.64
CA ASP A 110 2.01 -22.07 3.21
C ASP A 110 1.06 -23.21 2.83
N SER A 111 1.55 -24.07 1.94
CA SER A 111 1.40 -25.53 2.02
C SER A 111 0.00 -26.13 2.17
N SER A 112 -1.08 -25.42 1.85
CA SER A 112 -2.41 -26.04 1.80
C SER A 112 -2.53 -26.88 0.53
N VAL A 113 -2.85 -28.16 0.73
CA VAL A 113 -3.09 -29.25 -0.25
C VAL A 113 -3.20 -28.76 -1.70
N LYS A 114 -2.17 -29.07 -2.51
CA LYS A 114 -2.05 -28.71 -3.94
C LYS A 114 -3.04 -29.46 -4.84
N ASP A 115 -4.22 -29.82 -4.34
CA ASP A 115 -5.23 -30.42 -5.18
C ASP A 115 -6.05 -29.30 -5.84
N PRO A 116 -5.92 -29.10 -7.17
CA PRO A 116 -6.68 -28.07 -7.88
C PRO A 116 -8.20 -28.36 -7.83
N ASN A 117 -8.59 -29.60 -7.52
CA ASN A 117 -9.99 -30.04 -7.46
C ASN A 117 -10.67 -29.84 -6.10
N LEU A 118 -9.94 -29.40 -5.06
CA LEU A 118 -10.54 -29.20 -3.74
C LEU A 118 -11.35 -27.90 -3.66
N SER A 119 -12.57 -28.00 -3.13
CA SER A 119 -13.43 -26.84 -2.91
C SER A 119 -12.81 -25.86 -1.88
N PRO A 120 -13.13 -24.55 -1.95
CA PRO A 120 -12.63 -23.57 -0.98
C PRO A 120 -12.97 -23.94 0.47
N PHE A 121 -14.16 -24.51 0.69
CA PHE A 121 -14.57 -25.04 2.00
C PHE A 121 -13.63 -26.16 2.46
N LEU A 122 -13.35 -27.16 1.62
CA LEU A 122 -12.54 -28.31 2.03
C LEU A 122 -11.08 -27.92 2.28
N LYS A 123 -10.56 -26.93 1.53
CA LYS A 123 -9.23 -26.34 1.79
C LYS A 123 -9.18 -25.65 3.15
N ASN A 124 -10.19 -24.88 3.50
CA ASN A 124 -10.27 -24.21 4.81
C ASN A 124 -10.49 -25.23 5.94
N PHE A 125 -11.31 -26.25 5.71
CA PHE A 125 -11.56 -27.33 6.67
C PHE A 125 -10.27 -28.08 7.05
N TYR A 126 -9.38 -28.35 6.09
CA TYR A 126 -8.10 -29.01 6.38
C TYR A 126 -7.04 -28.09 7.00
N THR A 127 -7.20 -26.76 6.93
CA THR A 127 -6.21 -25.81 7.46
C THR A 127 -6.58 -25.28 8.84
N SER A 128 -7.86 -25.09 9.14
CA SER A 128 -8.29 -24.43 10.37
C SER A 128 -9.76 -24.72 10.71
N ASN A 129 -10.10 -24.65 12.00
CA ASN A 129 -11.49 -24.73 12.49
C ASN A 129 -12.25 -23.40 12.43
N TYR A 130 -11.63 -22.33 11.90
CA TYR A 130 -12.28 -21.04 11.69
C TYR A 130 -12.72 -20.93 10.23
N PHE A 131 -13.98 -21.30 9.94
CA PHE A 131 -14.62 -21.16 8.62
C PHE A 131 -15.70 -20.07 8.64
#